data_AF-A0A9P0JUR3-F1
#
_entry.id   AF-A0A9P0JUR3-F1
#
_cell.length_a   1.000
_cell.length_b   1.000
_cell.length_c   1.000
_cell.angle_alpha   90.00
_cell.angle_beta   90.00
_cell.angle_gamma   90.00
#
_symmetry.space_group_name_H-M   'P 1'
#
loop_
_entity.id
_entity.type
_entity.pdbx_description
1 polymer ?
#
loop_
_entity_poly.entity_id
_entity_poly.type
_entity_poly.pdbx_seq_one_letter_code
_entity_poly.pdbx_strand_id
1 'polypeptide(L)'
;MKLRTAKITKNCHSILCFYDVNLIITEVNDLKKKTENVATLSRKYIEHYKHSANYLNVLYFLERKVDGKLNDIFPSTYETVPSFSVRIKRGLINGLGSIFKAITGNLDASDGEKFESLISDLQNDQNKLSEAINSQNTLSVELIDNFNKTVSQITHNQKLLEAKINQLSTATINTQAYIENGIFLRDTISEIMNIYHIIISVLQDIENSLTFAKLGIMHPSVIKPKHLLQALNSVALKLSTKQLPLEVTLDNIPIFEKLIKISCYTVDRKITYILQIPIVHTFQFDYYHLYSIPTFHKGLFKVVIPSGKYLVKNELYFAFAGDACTETVTKQYVCKELDLRRIKESNPCEVQLLVQKTPTTCREVEAVITEPVMNKLHDFGQWILLIPNETTITLSCQEGQETVKVLGSYLAEIPVGCTLELNQEPISIGSQPIIFPNIDSNTSIATKPTSAFI
;
A
#
# COMPACT_ATOMS: atom_id res chain seq x y z
N MET A 1 -13.32 25.30 -1.04
CA MET A 1 -14.07 24.66 0.07
C MET A 1 -13.09 24.08 1.10
N LYS A 2 -13.23 24.41 2.39
CA LYS A 2 -12.46 23.77 3.47
C LYS A 2 -13.03 22.38 3.72
N LEU A 3 -12.21 21.34 3.55
CA LEU A 3 -12.58 19.97 3.86
C LEU A 3 -12.45 19.75 5.37
N ARG A 4 -11.23 19.60 5.88
CA ARG A 4 -10.90 19.43 7.31
C ARG A 4 -9.45 19.83 7.56
N THR A 5 -8.87 19.33 8.65
CA THR A 5 -7.45 19.51 8.95
C THR A 5 -6.62 18.41 8.31
N ALA A 6 -5.38 18.74 7.95
CA ALA A 6 -4.40 17.83 7.40
C ALA A 6 -3.06 17.90 8.13
N LYS A 7 -2.33 16.80 8.06
CA LYS A 7 -0.91 16.71 8.37
C LYS A 7 -0.13 16.45 7.08
N ILE A 8 1.05 17.04 6.96
CA ILE A 8 1.94 16.87 5.80
C ILE A 8 3.12 15.99 6.20
N THR A 9 3.43 15.00 5.36
CA THR A 9 4.62 14.15 5.52
C THR A 9 5.88 14.98 5.29
N LYS A 10 6.83 14.93 6.23
CA LYS A 10 8.14 15.60 6.17
C LYS A 10 9.26 14.66 5.73
N ASN A 11 9.25 13.44 6.26
CA ASN A 11 10.24 12.41 5.98
C ASN A 11 9.61 11.03 6.25
N CYS A 12 10.37 9.95 6.11
CA CYS A 12 9.94 8.61 6.48
C CYS A 12 10.87 7.98 7.55
N HIS A 13 10.30 7.11 8.36
CA HIS A 13 11.04 6.16 9.19
C HIS A 13 10.96 4.78 8.54
N SER A 14 12.09 4.13 8.28
CA SER A 14 12.09 2.79 7.69
C SER A 14 12.13 1.72 8.77
N ILE A 15 11.20 0.77 8.70
CA ILE A 15 11.33 -0.51 9.39
C ILE A 15 11.87 -1.52 8.39
N LEU A 16 12.99 -2.14 8.75
CA LEU A 16 13.63 -3.20 7.97
C LEU A 16 13.29 -4.54 8.59
N CYS A 17 12.87 -5.49 7.77
CA CYS A 17 12.82 -6.90 8.16
C CYS A 17 13.32 -7.75 6.99
N PHE A 18 13.88 -8.92 7.32
CA PHE A 18 14.35 -9.84 6.29
C PHE A 18 14.00 -11.28 6.63
N TYR A 19 13.84 -12.10 5.60
CA TYR A 19 13.59 -13.54 5.70
C TYR A 19 14.72 -14.27 4.99
N ASP A 20 15.47 -15.08 5.74
CA ASP A 20 16.51 -15.95 5.19
C ASP A 20 15.88 -17.26 4.70
N VAL A 21 15.67 -17.36 3.38
CA VAL A 21 15.01 -18.53 2.79
C VAL A 21 15.95 -19.74 2.72
N ASN A 22 17.26 -19.57 2.95
CA ASN A 22 18.20 -20.69 3.01
C ASN A 22 17.86 -21.67 4.16
N LEU A 23 17.29 -21.16 5.26
CA LEU A 23 16.82 -21.99 6.36
C LEU A 23 15.72 -22.95 5.89
N ILE A 24 14.74 -22.46 5.12
CA ILE A 24 13.66 -23.29 4.55
C ILE A 24 14.22 -24.29 3.53
N ILE A 25 15.14 -23.85 2.66
CA ILE A 25 15.76 -24.73 1.65
C ILE A 25 16.49 -25.89 2.31
N THR A 26 17.18 -25.64 3.43
CA THR A 26 17.86 -26.68 4.21
C THR A 26 16.88 -27.71 4.74
N GLU A 27 15.77 -27.26 5.34
CA GLU A 27 14.70 -28.13 5.85
C GLU A 27 14.02 -28.94 4.73
N VAL A 28 13.83 -28.35 3.55
CA VAL A 28 13.29 -29.06 2.37
C VAL A 28 14.22 -30.18 1.94
N ASN A 29 15.52 -29.91 1.86
CA ASN A 29 16.51 -30.91 1.45
C ASN A 29 16.60 -32.07 2.45
N ASP A 30 16.47 -31.80 3.75
CA ASP A 30 16.41 -32.86 4.77
C ASP A 30 15.12 -33.71 4.66
N LEU A 31 13.97 -33.05 4.44
CA LEU A 31 12.69 -33.73 4.26
C LEU A 31 12.67 -34.64 3.02
N LYS A 32 13.35 -34.24 1.94
CA LYS A 32 13.53 -35.06 0.74
C LYS A 32 14.31 -36.33 1.03
N LYS A 33 15.43 -36.25 1.76
CA LYS A 33 16.20 -37.43 2.18
C LYS A 33 15.35 -38.37 3.03
N LYS A 34 14.57 -37.82 3.97
CA LYS A 34 13.63 -38.58 4.81
C LYS A 34 12.53 -39.26 3.98
N THR A 35 12.00 -38.56 2.98
CA THR A 35 11.04 -39.07 2.00
C THR A 35 11.61 -40.27 1.24
N GLU A 36 12.83 -40.16 0.72
CA GLU A 36 13.51 -41.26 0.00
C GLU A 36 13.78 -42.47 0.90
N ASN A 37 14.19 -42.24 2.15
CA ASN A 37 14.40 -43.31 3.14
C ASN A 37 13.10 -44.08 3.39
N VAL A 38 11.99 -43.38 3.66
CA VAL A 38 10.68 -44.01 3.88
C VAL A 38 10.19 -44.74 2.63
N ALA A 39 10.34 -44.14 1.44
CA ALA A 39 9.98 -44.81 0.19
C ALA A 39 10.78 -46.10 -0.05
N THR A 40 12.07 -46.10 0.29
CA THR A 40 12.94 -47.28 0.17
C THR A 40 12.53 -48.37 1.16
N LEU A 41 12.22 -48.01 2.41
CA LEU A 41 11.68 -48.94 3.40
C LEU A 41 10.34 -49.53 2.93
N SER A 42 9.42 -48.72 2.40
CA SER A 42 8.14 -49.20 1.86
C SER A 42 8.31 -50.22 0.73
N ARG A 43 9.26 -50.00 -0.19
CA ARG A 43 9.52 -50.91 -1.32
C ARG A 43 10.13 -52.24 -0.89
N LYS A 44 10.94 -52.25 0.18
CA LYS A 44 11.53 -53.47 0.75
C LYS A 44 10.46 -54.46 1.24
N TYR A 45 9.25 -53.98 1.52
CA TYR A 45 8.14 -54.78 2.02
C TYR A 45 6.94 -54.75 1.07
N ILE A 46 6.94 -55.65 0.09
CA ILE A 46 6.02 -55.72 -1.07
C ILE A 46 4.53 -55.62 -0.69
N GLU A 47 4.12 -56.23 0.43
CA GLU A 47 2.72 -56.20 0.87
C GLU A 47 2.33 -54.85 1.53
N HIS A 48 3.27 -54.15 2.19
CA HIS A 48 3.08 -52.77 2.65
C HIS A 48 3.09 -51.78 1.49
N TYR A 49 3.87 -52.05 0.44
CA TYR A 49 3.95 -51.21 -0.75
C TYR A 49 2.60 -51.08 -1.48
N LYS A 50 1.86 -52.19 -1.64
CA LYS A 50 0.53 -52.18 -2.29
C LYS A 50 -0.48 -51.26 -1.57
N HIS A 51 -0.42 -51.19 -0.24
CA HIS A 51 -1.31 -50.33 0.56
C HIS A 51 -0.79 -48.89 0.71
N SER A 52 0.51 -48.64 0.54
CA SER A 52 1.14 -47.33 0.72
C SER A 52 1.47 -46.60 -0.60
N ALA A 53 1.39 -47.26 -1.76
CA ALA A 53 1.74 -46.68 -3.06
C ALA A 53 1.00 -45.37 -3.37
N ASN A 54 -0.30 -45.30 -3.05
CA ASN A 54 -1.08 -44.07 -3.23
C ASN A 54 -0.57 -42.93 -2.35
N TYR A 55 -0.18 -43.23 -1.11
CA TYR A 55 0.38 -42.23 -0.20
C TYR A 55 1.76 -41.74 -0.69
N LEU A 56 2.61 -42.64 -1.20
CA LEU A 56 3.90 -42.26 -1.78
C LEU A 56 3.72 -41.38 -3.04
N ASN A 57 2.72 -41.65 -3.88
CA ASN A 57 2.43 -40.79 -5.03
C ASN A 57 2.00 -39.38 -4.61
N VAL A 58 1.18 -39.25 -3.58
CA VAL A 58 0.80 -37.95 -3.01
C VAL A 58 2.02 -37.25 -2.41
N LEU A 59 2.89 -37.98 -1.72
CA LEU A 59 4.13 -37.47 -1.16
C LEU A 59 5.03 -36.83 -2.24
N TYR A 60 5.29 -37.56 -3.33
CA TYR A 60 6.08 -37.05 -4.46
C TYR A 60 5.39 -35.90 -5.21
N PHE A 61 4.06 -35.85 -5.19
CA PHE A 61 3.34 -34.68 -5.70
C PHE A 61 3.58 -33.44 -4.83
N LEU A 62 3.53 -33.57 -3.50
CA LEU A 62 3.80 -32.48 -2.57
C LEU A 62 5.25 -31.99 -2.66
N GLU A 63 6.20 -32.91 -2.75
CA GLU A 63 7.62 -32.60 -2.96
C GLU A 63 7.84 -31.76 -4.22
N ARG A 64 7.31 -32.21 -5.37
CA ARG A 64 7.38 -31.44 -6.63
C ARG A 64 6.71 -30.08 -6.54
N LYS A 65 5.63 -29.97 -5.76
CA LYS A 65 4.94 -28.70 -5.54
C LYS A 65 5.81 -27.72 -4.75
N VAL A 66 6.55 -28.20 -3.74
CA VAL A 66 7.54 -27.39 -3.01
C VAL A 66 8.65 -26.91 -3.95
N ASP A 67 9.17 -27.80 -4.79
CA ASP A 67 10.20 -27.45 -5.77
C ASP A 67 9.73 -26.39 -6.76
N GLY A 68 8.51 -26.55 -7.28
CA GLY A 68 7.90 -25.55 -8.16
C GLY A 68 7.88 -24.16 -7.51
N LYS A 69 7.38 -24.08 -6.27
CA LYS A 69 7.33 -22.81 -5.53
C LYS A 69 8.70 -22.20 -5.26
N LEU A 70 9.69 -23.01 -4.86
CA LEU A 70 11.06 -22.52 -4.66
C LEU A 70 11.67 -21.98 -5.95
N ASN A 71 11.42 -22.64 -7.08
CA ASN A 71 11.86 -22.18 -8.40
C ASN A 71 11.17 -20.90 -8.85
N ASP A 72 9.88 -20.75 -8.54
CA ASP A 72 9.11 -19.53 -8.85
C ASP A 72 9.65 -18.32 -8.06
N ILE A 73 10.02 -18.52 -6.80
CA ILE A 73 10.61 -17.48 -5.95
C ILE A 73 12.06 -17.17 -6.37
N PHE A 74 12.89 -18.20 -6.61
CA PHE A 74 14.32 -18.06 -6.94
C PHE A 74 14.70 -18.79 -8.24
N PRO A 75 14.25 -18.29 -9.41
CA PRO A 75 14.59 -18.89 -10.69
C PRO A 75 16.09 -18.73 -10.96
N SER A 76 16.78 -19.83 -11.32
CA SER A 76 18.21 -19.95 -11.70
C SER A 76 19.28 -20.24 -10.63
N THR A 77 18.92 -20.48 -9.37
CA THR A 77 19.89 -20.96 -8.34
C THR A 77 19.46 -22.19 -7.54
N TYR A 78 18.18 -22.58 -7.63
CA TYR A 78 17.75 -23.86 -7.07
C TYR A 78 18.19 -24.97 -8.04
N GLU A 79 19.13 -25.83 -7.61
CA GLU A 79 19.56 -26.99 -8.38
C GLU A 79 18.37 -27.95 -8.54
N THR A 80 17.59 -27.73 -9.58
CA THR A 80 16.72 -28.76 -10.11
C THR A 80 17.56 -29.69 -10.98
N VAL A 81 17.40 -31.00 -10.74
CA VAL A 81 17.75 -32.05 -11.69
C VAL A 81 17.17 -31.65 -13.08
N PRO A 82 17.93 -31.74 -14.17
CA PRO A 82 17.83 -30.80 -15.28
C PRO A 82 16.63 -31.09 -16.20
N SER A 83 15.82 -30.06 -16.50
CA SER A 83 15.16 -29.98 -17.81
C SER A 83 14.70 -28.54 -18.14
N PHE A 84 15.19 -28.03 -19.26
CA PHE A 84 14.81 -26.84 -20.02
C PHE A 84 15.27 -25.46 -19.52
N SER A 85 16.26 -24.93 -20.25
CA SER A 85 16.85 -23.60 -20.17
C SER A 85 15.85 -22.48 -20.53
N VAL A 86 15.57 -21.59 -19.57
CA VAL A 86 14.92 -20.30 -19.84
C VAL A 86 15.99 -19.21 -19.82
N ARG A 87 16.12 -18.49 -20.93
CA ARG A 87 17.12 -17.42 -21.14
C ARG A 87 16.69 -16.13 -20.41
N ILE A 88 17.48 -15.66 -19.45
CA ILE A 88 17.28 -14.36 -18.78
C ILE A 88 18.16 -13.29 -19.46
N LYS A 89 17.58 -12.13 -19.79
CA LYS A 89 18.32 -10.96 -20.32
C LYS A 89 19.18 -10.35 -19.21
N ARG A 90 20.47 -10.16 -19.49
CA ARG A 90 21.48 -9.60 -18.57
C ARG A 90 21.33 -8.07 -18.48
N GLY A 91 21.18 -7.55 -17.28
CA GLY A 91 21.48 -6.15 -16.97
C GLY A 91 22.98 -5.96 -16.74
N LEU A 92 23.54 -4.92 -17.36
CA LEU A 92 24.84 -4.29 -17.07
C LEU A 92 24.82 -3.78 -15.60
N ILE A 93 25.77 -3.98 -14.67
CA ILE A 93 27.25 -3.98 -14.67
C ILE A 93 27.81 -4.65 -13.38
N ASN A 94 28.98 -5.30 -13.54
CA ASN A 94 30.15 -5.61 -12.67
C ASN A 94 30.14 -5.13 -11.20
N GLY A 95 30.72 -5.83 -10.20
CA GLY A 95 31.58 -7.01 -10.12
C GLY A 95 31.98 -7.22 -8.64
N LEU A 96 32.16 -8.49 -8.23
CA LEU A 96 32.41 -8.99 -6.87
C LEU A 96 31.29 -8.80 -5.84
N GLY A 97 30.55 -9.90 -5.59
CA GLY A 97 29.78 -10.13 -4.36
C GLY A 97 28.29 -9.85 -4.48
N SER A 98 27.49 -10.92 -4.62
CA SER A 98 26.03 -10.95 -4.46
C SER A 98 25.18 -10.36 -5.60
N ILE A 99 24.30 -11.19 -6.18
CA ILE A 99 23.36 -10.78 -7.23
C ILE A 99 22.22 -10.00 -6.56
N PHE A 100 22.23 -8.67 -6.69
CA PHE A 100 21.10 -7.84 -6.27
C PHE A 100 19.96 -7.92 -7.29
N LYS A 101 18.77 -8.28 -6.82
CA LYS A 101 17.55 -8.27 -7.63
C LYS A 101 16.48 -7.44 -6.93
N ALA A 102 16.29 -6.22 -7.42
CA ALA A 102 15.15 -5.38 -7.06
C ALA A 102 13.85 -6.05 -7.49
N ILE A 103 12.89 -6.14 -6.56
CA ILE A 103 11.56 -6.67 -6.83
C ILE A 103 10.58 -5.51 -7.03
N THR A 104 10.76 -4.43 -6.27
CA THR A 104 10.09 -3.14 -6.50
C THR A 104 10.96 -2.24 -7.38
N GLY A 105 10.39 -1.71 -8.47
CA GLY A 105 11.11 -0.98 -9.53
C GLY A 105 11.74 0.36 -9.14
N ASN A 106 11.74 0.70 -7.84
CA ASN A 106 12.21 1.96 -7.31
C ASN A 106 13.55 1.83 -6.56
N LEU A 107 14.02 0.59 -6.32
CA LEU A 107 15.29 0.30 -5.67
C LEU A 107 16.33 -0.08 -6.72
N ASP A 108 17.48 0.58 -6.70
CA ASP A 108 18.64 0.17 -7.50
C ASP A 108 19.66 -0.62 -6.67
N ALA A 109 20.73 -1.10 -7.31
CA ALA A 109 21.77 -1.89 -6.64
C ALA A 109 22.48 -1.11 -5.52
N SER A 110 22.66 0.20 -5.68
CA SER A 110 23.34 1.03 -4.70
C SER A 110 22.48 1.25 -3.45
N ASP A 111 21.16 1.41 -3.62
CA ASP A 111 20.21 1.41 -2.50
C ASP A 111 20.25 0.07 -1.75
N GLY A 112 20.32 -1.04 -2.49
CA GLY A 112 20.48 -2.38 -1.97
C GLY A 112 21.68 -2.55 -1.06
N GLU A 113 22.87 -2.22 -1.56
CA GLU A 113 24.13 -2.27 -0.81
C GLU A 113 24.07 -1.41 0.46
N LYS A 114 23.48 -0.22 0.37
CA LYS A 114 23.27 0.66 1.52
C LYS A 114 22.39 0.02 2.59
N PHE A 115 21.28 -0.62 2.20
CA PHE A 115 20.41 -1.30 3.16
C PHE A 115 21.04 -2.57 3.73
N GLU A 116 21.82 -3.32 2.97
CA GLU A 116 22.53 -4.50 3.50
C GLU A 116 23.63 -4.09 4.48
N SER A 117 24.40 -3.03 4.20
CA SER A 117 25.35 -2.45 5.17
C SER A 117 24.63 -2.03 6.45
N LEU A 118 23.52 -1.29 6.31
CA LEU A 118 22.72 -0.85 7.44
C LEU A 118 22.19 -2.04 8.25
N ILE A 119 21.72 -3.11 7.61
CA ILE A 119 21.27 -4.32 8.32
C ILE A 119 22.44 -4.96 9.06
N SER A 120 23.61 -5.09 8.43
CA SER A 120 24.80 -5.66 9.07
C SER A 120 25.23 -4.86 10.30
N ASP A 121 25.27 -3.53 10.19
CA ASP A 121 25.57 -2.64 11.31
C ASP A 121 24.57 -2.82 12.46
N LEU A 122 23.27 -2.84 12.12
CA LEU A 122 22.20 -3.03 13.09
C LEU A 122 22.20 -4.44 13.73
N GLN A 123 22.76 -5.45 13.07
CA GLN A 123 22.90 -6.81 13.63
C GLN A 123 24.14 -6.95 14.54
N ASN A 124 25.24 -6.28 14.20
CA ASN A 124 26.53 -6.41 14.88
C ASN A 124 26.61 -5.64 16.21
N ASP A 125 25.67 -4.73 16.49
CA ASP A 125 25.50 -4.08 17.79
C ASP A 125 24.93 -5.06 18.84
N GLN A 126 25.72 -6.09 19.17
CA GLN A 126 25.38 -7.27 19.99
C GLN A 126 24.90 -6.96 21.42
N ASN A 127 25.06 -5.73 21.92
CA ASN A 127 24.60 -5.33 23.26
C ASN A 127 23.19 -4.70 23.29
N LYS A 128 22.54 -4.48 22.13
CA LYS A 128 21.20 -3.87 22.05
C LYS A 128 20.33 -4.46 20.93
N LEU A 129 20.41 -5.77 20.72
CA LEU A 129 19.61 -6.48 19.71
C LEU A 129 18.08 -6.36 19.95
N SER A 130 17.63 -5.85 21.09
CA SER A 130 16.21 -5.58 21.30
C SER A 130 15.66 -4.44 20.43
N GLU A 131 16.51 -3.62 19.78
CA GLU A 131 16.17 -2.69 18.68
C GLU A 131 17.43 -1.86 18.37
N ALA A 132 18.31 -2.33 17.48
CA ALA A 132 19.35 -1.46 16.93
C ALA A 132 18.66 -0.42 16.03
N ILE A 133 18.95 0.87 16.30
CA ILE A 133 18.24 2.00 15.69
C ILE A 133 19.25 3.07 15.30
N ASN A 134 19.16 3.52 14.04
CA ASN A 134 19.68 4.81 13.62
C ASN A 134 18.50 5.81 13.51
N SER A 135 18.75 7.12 13.52
CA SER A 135 17.73 8.18 13.65
C SER A 135 16.53 8.13 12.68
N GLN A 136 16.59 7.31 11.62
CA GLN A 136 15.54 7.14 10.61
C GLN A 136 15.25 5.67 10.25
N ASN A 137 15.92 4.69 10.87
CA ASN A 137 15.78 3.28 10.51
C ASN A 137 15.77 2.37 11.76
N THR A 138 14.89 1.37 11.77
CA THR A 138 14.81 0.34 12.81
C THR A 138 14.84 -1.04 12.17
N LEU A 139 15.64 -1.95 12.72
CA LEU A 139 15.55 -3.38 12.39
C LEU A 139 14.47 -4.05 13.27
N SER A 140 13.50 -4.72 12.64
CA SER A 140 12.45 -5.42 13.37
C SER A 140 12.86 -6.87 13.69
N VAL A 141 13.53 -7.03 14.82
CA VAL A 141 14.00 -8.35 15.31
C VAL A 141 12.83 -9.28 15.62
N GLU A 142 11.71 -8.77 16.15
CA GLU A 142 10.52 -9.59 16.41
C GLU A 142 9.97 -10.26 15.14
N LEU A 143 9.94 -9.55 14.00
CA LEU A 143 9.47 -10.12 12.73
C LEU A 143 10.39 -11.21 12.21
N ILE A 144 11.70 -10.99 12.34
CA ILE A 144 12.74 -11.96 11.97
C ILE A 144 12.61 -13.21 12.86
N ASP A 145 12.45 -13.02 14.17
CA ASP A 145 12.30 -14.10 15.14
C ASP A 145 11.02 -14.91 14.91
N ASN A 146 9.92 -14.27 14.53
CA ASN A 146 8.67 -14.99 14.24
C ASN A 146 8.78 -15.85 12.98
N PHE A 147 9.48 -15.36 11.96
CA PHE A 147 9.82 -16.18 10.80
C PHE A 147 10.73 -17.36 11.20
N ASN A 148 11.80 -17.10 11.96
CA ASN A 148 12.72 -18.13 12.45
C ASN A 148 12.05 -19.15 13.36
N LYS A 149 11.08 -18.75 14.20
CA LYS A 149 10.26 -19.66 15.01
C LYS A 149 9.42 -20.59 14.14
N THR A 150 8.86 -20.07 13.06
CA THR A 150 8.10 -20.89 12.10
C THR A 150 9.00 -21.94 11.45
N VAL A 151 10.23 -21.57 11.08
CA VAL A 151 11.23 -22.53 10.58
C VAL A 151 11.65 -23.53 11.66
N SER A 152 11.88 -23.08 12.89
CA SER A 152 12.26 -23.93 14.02
C SER A 152 11.18 -24.98 14.37
N GLN A 153 9.90 -24.65 14.19
CA GLN A 153 8.80 -25.62 14.32
C GLN A 153 8.88 -26.73 13.25
N ILE A 154 9.28 -26.39 12.02
CA ILE A 154 9.53 -27.38 10.96
C ILE A 154 10.69 -28.29 11.41
N THR A 155 11.81 -27.71 11.86
CA THR A 155 12.97 -28.47 12.35
C THR A 155 12.62 -29.40 13.51
N HIS A 156 11.79 -28.94 14.46
CA HIS A 156 11.35 -29.76 15.59
C HIS A 156 10.51 -30.97 15.13
N ASN A 157 9.55 -30.74 14.23
CA ASN A 157 8.74 -31.82 13.66
C ASN A 157 9.60 -32.82 12.88
N GLN A 158 10.63 -32.34 12.19
CA GLN A 158 11.57 -33.19 11.47
C GLN A 158 12.43 -34.07 12.40
N LYS A 159 12.78 -33.62 13.61
CA LYS A 159 13.48 -34.44 14.61
C LYS A 159 12.58 -35.55 15.16
N LEU A 160 11.31 -35.24 15.44
CA LEU A 160 10.34 -36.26 15.87
C LEU A 160 10.13 -37.31 14.77
N LEU A 161 10.06 -36.87 13.51
CA LEU A 161 9.97 -37.74 12.35
C LEU A 161 11.18 -38.67 12.22
N GLU A 162 12.39 -38.16 12.47
CA GLU A 162 13.62 -38.97 12.42
C GLU A 162 13.59 -40.12 13.42
N ALA A 163 13.11 -39.89 14.64
CA ALA A 163 12.93 -40.94 15.63
C ALA A 163 11.98 -42.05 15.14
N LYS A 164 10.89 -41.69 14.44
CA LYS A 164 9.93 -42.66 13.87
C LYS A 164 10.50 -43.44 12.69
N ILE A 165 11.26 -42.78 11.82
CA ILE A 165 11.97 -43.45 10.72
C ILE A 165 12.97 -44.46 11.27
N ASN A 166 13.69 -44.12 12.34
CA ASN A 166 14.61 -45.03 13.00
C ASN A 166 13.86 -46.25 13.59
N GLN A 167 12.71 -46.04 14.25
CA GLN A 167 11.86 -47.13 14.74
C GLN A 167 11.39 -48.06 13.61
N LEU A 168 10.96 -47.50 12.47
CA LEU A 168 10.60 -48.27 11.27
C LEU A 168 11.77 -49.14 10.77
N SER A 169 12.99 -48.59 10.79
CA SER A 169 14.17 -49.31 10.33
C SER A 169 14.55 -50.49 11.23
N THR A 170 14.20 -50.42 12.52
CA THR A 170 14.51 -51.44 13.54
C THR A 170 13.39 -52.46 13.78
N ALA A 171 12.17 -52.20 13.30
CA ALA A 171 11.03 -53.07 13.55
C ALA A 171 11.22 -54.46 12.88
N THR A 172 11.42 -55.50 13.71
CA THR A 172 11.59 -56.89 13.26
C THR A 172 10.25 -57.49 12.81
N ILE A 173 10.26 -58.13 11.65
CA ILE A 173 9.07 -58.67 10.98
C ILE A 173 8.68 -60.01 11.62
N ASN A 174 7.88 -59.97 12.68
CA ASN A 174 7.01 -61.10 13.01
C ASN A 174 5.62 -60.81 12.43
N THR A 175 4.96 -61.83 11.89
CA THR A 175 3.70 -61.73 11.12
C THR A 175 2.56 -61.03 11.86
N GLN A 176 2.59 -61.01 13.20
CA GLN A 176 1.64 -60.26 14.04
C GLN A 176 1.88 -58.74 14.03
N ALA A 177 3.14 -58.31 13.87
CA ALA A 177 3.53 -56.89 13.78
C ALA A 177 3.29 -56.29 12.38
N TYR A 178 2.81 -57.07 11.40
CA TYR A 178 2.58 -56.60 10.03
C TYR A 178 1.53 -55.48 9.96
N ILE A 179 0.36 -55.66 10.58
CA ILE A 179 -0.70 -54.62 10.56
C ILE A 179 -0.22 -53.36 11.30
N GLU A 180 0.44 -53.53 12.44
CA GLU A 180 1.00 -52.43 13.25
C GLU A 180 2.08 -51.66 12.49
N ASN A 181 2.99 -52.35 11.79
CA ASN A 181 4.03 -51.74 10.96
C ASN A 181 3.44 -51.00 9.75
N GLY A 182 2.36 -51.53 9.16
CA GLY A 182 1.65 -50.86 8.06
C GLY A 182 0.95 -49.57 8.49
N ILE A 183 0.33 -49.57 9.68
CA ILE A 183 -0.26 -48.37 10.29
C ILE A 183 0.84 -47.35 10.61
N PHE A 184 1.92 -47.80 11.26
CA PHE A 184 3.05 -46.94 11.64
C PHE A 184 3.75 -46.30 10.43
N LEU A 185 3.88 -47.04 9.32
CA LEU A 185 4.39 -46.52 8.05
C LEU A 185 3.46 -45.44 7.47
N ARG A 186 2.15 -45.68 7.45
CA ARG A 186 1.16 -44.71 6.96
C ARG A 186 1.17 -43.44 7.81
N ASP A 187 1.26 -43.58 9.13
CA ASP A 187 1.34 -42.45 10.05
C ASP A 187 2.61 -41.63 9.80
N THR A 188 3.75 -42.31 9.60
CA THR A 188 5.02 -41.66 9.24
C THR A 188 4.91 -40.89 7.93
N ILE A 189 4.32 -41.50 6.88
CA ILE A 189 4.10 -40.82 5.60
C ILE A 189 3.18 -39.61 5.77
N SER A 190 2.12 -39.74 6.57
CA SER A 190 1.16 -38.64 6.83
C SER A 190 1.82 -37.46 7.54
N GLU A 191 2.78 -37.72 8.43
CA GLU A 191 3.57 -36.67 9.08
C GLU A 191 4.49 -35.94 8.11
N ILE A 192 5.15 -36.67 7.20
CA ILE A 192 5.94 -36.04 6.12
C ILE A 192 5.03 -35.15 5.27
N MET A 193 3.84 -35.62 4.90
CA MET A 193 2.85 -34.83 4.16
C MET A 193 2.48 -33.54 4.90
N ASN A 194 2.22 -33.62 6.20
CA ASN A 194 1.91 -32.46 7.02
C ASN A 194 3.05 -31.43 7.02
N ILE A 195 4.31 -31.89 7.11
CA ILE A 195 5.48 -31.00 7.05
C ILE A 195 5.57 -30.34 5.66
N TYR A 196 5.38 -31.09 4.57
CA TYR A 196 5.30 -30.50 3.23
C TYR A 196 4.19 -29.46 3.11
N HIS A 197 3.01 -29.69 3.69
CA HIS A 197 1.92 -28.72 3.70
C HIS A 197 2.28 -27.43 4.43
N ILE A 198 2.96 -27.53 5.58
CA ILE A 198 3.46 -26.37 6.32
C ILE A 198 4.44 -25.57 5.44
N ILE A 199 5.41 -26.25 4.82
CA ILE A 199 6.40 -25.62 3.92
C ILE A 199 5.68 -24.93 2.74
N ILE A 200 4.72 -25.60 2.10
CA ILE A 200 3.94 -25.03 0.99
C ILE A 200 3.21 -23.76 1.43
N SER A 201 2.64 -23.75 2.64
CA SER A 201 1.95 -22.58 3.19
C SER A 201 2.93 -21.42 3.41
N VAL A 202 4.12 -21.67 3.96
CA VAL A 202 5.14 -20.63 4.17
C VAL A 202 5.63 -20.06 2.83
N LEU A 203 5.89 -20.93 1.84
CA LEU A 203 6.28 -20.49 0.50
C LEU A 203 5.17 -19.69 -0.20
N GLN A 204 3.90 -20.05 0.00
CA GLN A 204 2.77 -19.27 -0.51
C GLN A 204 2.71 -17.87 0.12
N ASP A 205 2.97 -17.75 1.43
CA ASP A 205 3.04 -16.44 2.09
C ASP A 205 4.21 -15.60 1.57
N ILE A 206 5.36 -16.23 1.28
CA ILE A 206 6.50 -15.57 0.63
C ILE A 206 6.12 -15.08 -0.78
N GLU A 207 5.51 -15.91 -1.62
CA GLU A 207 5.07 -15.49 -2.97
C GLU A 207 4.06 -14.34 -2.92
N ASN A 208 3.08 -14.43 -2.02
CA ASN A 208 2.08 -13.39 -1.84
C ASN A 208 2.74 -12.07 -1.39
N SER A 209 3.61 -12.13 -0.37
CA SER A 209 4.30 -10.95 0.14
C SER A 209 5.19 -10.29 -0.91
N LEU A 210 5.91 -11.07 -1.73
CA LEU A 210 6.68 -10.57 -2.87
C LEU A 210 5.78 -9.92 -3.92
N THR A 211 4.65 -10.54 -4.25
CA THR A 211 3.69 -10.03 -5.25
C THR A 211 3.08 -8.69 -4.81
N PHE A 212 2.60 -8.60 -3.57
CA PHE A 212 2.02 -7.37 -3.04
C PHE A 212 3.06 -6.27 -2.84
N ALA A 213 4.26 -6.62 -2.37
CA ALA A 213 5.35 -5.65 -2.28
C ALA A 213 5.73 -5.10 -3.67
N LYS A 214 5.79 -5.95 -4.70
CA LYS A 214 5.99 -5.52 -6.10
C LYS A 214 4.95 -4.51 -6.58
N LEU A 215 3.70 -4.67 -6.14
CA LEU A 215 2.60 -3.73 -6.43
C LEU A 215 2.64 -2.47 -5.56
N GLY A 216 3.55 -2.38 -4.59
CA GLY A 216 3.62 -1.27 -3.63
C GLY A 216 2.46 -1.29 -2.62
N ILE A 217 1.84 -2.46 -2.40
CA ILE A 217 0.66 -2.64 -1.54
C ILE A 217 1.06 -3.38 -0.28
N MET A 218 0.70 -2.84 0.88
CA MET A 218 0.83 -3.55 2.16
C MET A 218 -0.14 -4.74 2.21
N HIS A 219 0.36 -5.92 2.60
CA HIS A 219 -0.44 -7.14 2.72
C HIS A 219 -0.06 -7.92 3.98
N PRO A 220 -1.00 -8.63 4.65
CA PRO A 220 -0.73 -9.41 5.85
C PRO A 220 0.36 -10.48 5.73
N SER A 221 0.63 -10.99 4.52
CA SER A 221 1.74 -11.93 4.28
C SER A 221 3.13 -11.27 4.41
N VAL A 222 3.25 -9.94 4.26
CA VAL A 222 4.49 -9.21 4.55
C VAL A 222 4.64 -9.06 6.06
N ILE A 223 3.61 -8.50 6.70
CA ILE A 223 3.55 -8.27 8.14
C ILE A 223 2.09 -8.38 8.59
N LYS A 224 1.84 -9.22 9.60
CA LYS A 224 0.48 -9.36 10.15
C LYS A 224 0.09 -8.07 10.91
N PRO A 225 -1.19 -7.66 10.91
CA PRO A 225 -1.64 -6.43 11.58
C PRO A 225 -1.20 -6.28 13.03
N LYS A 226 -1.22 -7.37 13.82
CA LYS A 226 -0.75 -7.38 15.21
C LYS A 226 0.73 -7.03 15.33
N HIS A 227 1.57 -7.56 14.43
CA HIS A 227 3.00 -7.27 14.44
C HIS A 227 3.30 -5.87 13.91
N LEU A 228 2.51 -5.39 12.94
CA LEU A 228 2.60 -4.00 12.49
C LEU A 228 2.29 -3.03 13.64
N LEU A 229 1.27 -3.30 14.44
CA LEU A 229 0.95 -2.52 15.64
C LEU A 229 2.13 -2.48 16.62
N GLN A 230 2.75 -3.63 16.91
CA GLN A 230 3.93 -3.70 17.79
C GLN A 230 5.12 -2.91 17.23
N ALA A 231 5.40 -3.05 15.94
CA ALA A 231 6.48 -2.34 15.27
C ALA A 231 6.24 -0.82 15.26
N LEU A 232 5.01 -0.37 15.02
CA LEU A 232 4.62 1.03 15.10
C LEU A 232 4.73 1.59 16.51
N ASN A 233 4.35 0.83 17.55
CA ASN A 233 4.52 1.25 18.95
C ASN A 233 5.99 1.46 19.28
N SER A 234 6.86 0.57 18.80
CA SER A 234 8.31 0.67 18.99
C SER A 234 8.91 1.91 18.32
N VAL A 235 8.35 2.30 17.17
CA VAL A 235 8.68 3.58 16.50
C VAL A 235 8.12 4.77 17.28
N ALA A 236 6.89 4.68 17.80
CA ALA A 236 6.23 5.74 18.57
C ALA A 236 6.88 6.02 19.93
N LEU A 237 7.61 5.06 20.51
CA LEU A 237 8.40 5.29 21.73
C LEU A 237 9.64 6.17 21.47
N LYS A 238 10.11 6.23 20.23
CA LYS A 238 11.36 6.91 19.84
C LYS A 238 11.09 8.25 19.18
N LEU A 239 10.05 8.32 18.38
CA LEU A 239 9.53 9.55 17.83
C LEU A 239 8.59 10.19 18.85
N SER A 240 8.47 11.52 18.87
CA SER A 240 7.35 12.10 19.62
C SER A 240 6.05 11.62 18.98
N THR A 241 5.06 11.19 19.79
CA THR A 241 3.77 10.66 19.28
C THR A 241 3.07 11.62 18.30
N LYS A 242 3.35 12.92 18.40
CA LYS A 242 2.86 13.98 17.50
C LYS A 242 3.43 13.93 16.08
N GLN A 243 4.55 13.24 15.86
CA GLN A 243 5.21 13.10 14.57
C GLN A 243 4.71 11.91 13.75
N LEU A 244 3.87 11.05 14.32
CA LEU A 244 3.13 10.05 13.56
C LEU A 244 1.85 10.66 12.97
N PRO A 245 1.42 10.16 11.79
CA PRO A 245 0.22 10.66 11.13
C PRO A 245 -1.01 10.45 12.02
N LEU A 246 -1.04 9.32 12.72
CA LEU A 246 -2.15 8.84 13.54
C LEU A 246 -1.63 8.29 14.87
N GLU A 247 -2.54 8.17 15.84
CA GLU A 247 -2.27 7.40 17.06
C GLU A 247 -2.15 5.91 16.72
N VAL A 248 -1.20 5.23 17.37
CA VAL A 248 -0.93 3.80 17.14
C VAL A 248 -1.94 2.95 17.89
N THR A 249 -3.09 2.72 17.27
CA THR A 249 -4.18 1.87 17.78
C THR A 249 -4.55 0.82 16.74
N LEU A 250 -5.21 -0.26 17.16
CA LEU A 250 -5.63 -1.33 16.27
C LEU A 250 -6.58 -0.81 15.17
N ASP A 251 -7.48 0.11 15.50
CA ASP A 251 -8.44 0.71 14.56
C ASP A 251 -7.77 1.53 13.46
N ASN A 252 -6.60 2.09 13.73
CA ASN A 252 -5.85 2.90 12.76
C ASN A 252 -4.93 2.05 11.86
N ILE A 253 -4.71 0.76 12.15
CA ILE A 253 -3.81 -0.11 11.37
C ILE A 253 -4.17 -0.17 9.88
N PRO A 254 -5.46 -0.33 9.48
CA PRO A 254 -5.81 -0.33 8.06
C PRO A 254 -5.47 0.98 7.34
N ILE A 255 -5.41 2.11 8.06
CA ILE A 255 -4.97 3.38 7.46
C ILE A 255 -3.45 3.45 7.41
N PHE A 256 -2.75 2.97 8.44
CA PHE A 256 -1.29 2.84 8.38
C PHE A 256 -0.87 1.97 7.19
N GLU A 257 -1.56 0.87 6.89
CA GLU A 257 -1.29 0.03 5.71
C GLU A 257 -1.43 0.81 4.39
N LYS A 258 -2.34 1.78 4.30
CA LYS A 258 -2.48 2.67 3.13
C LYS A 258 -1.41 3.75 3.05
N LEU A 259 -0.90 4.19 4.20
CA LEU A 259 0.07 5.29 4.31
C LEU A 259 1.52 4.82 4.17
N ILE A 260 1.81 3.60 4.60
CA ILE A 260 3.16 3.02 4.56
C ILE A 260 3.49 2.65 3.12
N LYS A 261 4.65 3.09 2.65
CA LYS A 261 5.20 2.62 1.38
C LYS A 261 6.03 1.38 1.63
N ILE A 262 5.77 0.32 0.89
CA ILE A 262 6.54 -0.92 0.92
C ILE A 262 7.47 -0.99 -0.27
N SER A 263 8.71 -1.43 -0.02
CA SER A 263 9.64 -1.85 -1.05
C SER A 263 10.36 -3.13 -0.62
N CYS A 264 10.84 -3.91 -1.59
CA CYS A 264 11.58 -5.13 -1.28
C CYS A 264 12.62 -5.48 -2.36
N TYR A 265 13.63 -6.21 -1.91
CA TYR A 265 14.71 -6.71 -2.74
C TYR A 265 15.20 -8.07 -2.25
N THR A 266 15.99 -8.73 -3.09
CA THR A 266 16.61 -10.01 -2.77
C THR A 266 18.10 -9.98 -3.02
N VAL A 267 18.86 -10.53 -2.06
CA VAL A 267 20.31 -10.74 -2.11
C VAL A 267 20.56 -12.11 -1.49
N ASP A 268 21.29 -13.00 -2.16
CA ASP A 268 21.71 -14.32 -1.62
C ASP A 268 20.58 -15.14 -0.96
N ARG A 269 19.38 -15.12 -1.59
CA ARG A 269 18.14 -15.78 -1.12
C ARG A 269 17.59 -15.27 0.23
N LYS A 270 18.09 -14.13 0.69
CA LYS A 270 17.49 -13.30 1.72
C LYS A 270 16.53 -12.32 1.05
N ILE A 271 15.28 -12.29 1.51
CA ILE A 271 14.28 -11.32 1.08
C ILE A 271 14.27 -10.21 2.12
N THR A 272 14.52 -8.97 1.72
CA THR A 272 14.47 -7.81 2.61
C THR A 272 13.29 -6.92 2.25
N TYR A 273 12.46 -6.61 3.25
CA TYR A 273 11.36 -5.65 3.16
C TYR A 273 11.72 -4.35 3.87
N ILE A 274 11.33 -3.24 3.25
CA ILE A 274 11.51 -1.89 3.76
C ILE A 274 10.13 -1.25 3.84
N LEU A 275 9.66 -1.01 5.07
CA LEU A 275 8.39 -0.37 5.37
C LEU A 275 8.66 1.09 5.74
N GLN A 276 8.32 2.01 4.86
CA GLN A 276 8.53 3.44 5.07
C GLN A 276 7.28 4.06 5.68
N ILE A 277 7.35 4.33 6.99
CA ILE A 277 6.30 5.00 7.74
C ILE A 277 6.45 6.51 7.56
N PRO A 278 5.40 7.23 7.13
CA PRO A 278 5.48 8.68 7.02
C PRO A 278 5.63 9.33 8.40
N ILE A 279 6.60 10.21 8.53
CA ILE A 279 6.78 11.13 9.65
C ILE A 279 6.21 12.48 9.22
N VAL A 280 5.27 13.01 9.99
CA VAL A 280 4.56 14.25 9.66
C VAL A 280 5.12 15.45 10.41
N HIS A 281 4.90 16.64 9.85
CA HIS A 281 5.10 17.89 10.57
C HIS A 281 4.20 17.95 11.82
N THR A 282 4.71 18.59 12.87
CA THR A 282 3.93 18.87 14.09
C THR A 282 2.89 19.97 13.89
N PHE A 283 2.99 20.72 12.80
CA PHE A 283 2.01 21.74 12.42
C PHE A 283 0.73 21.11 11.91
N GLN A 284 -0.40 21.67 12.33
CA GLN A 284 -1.70 21.35 11.77
C GLN A 284 -2.01 22.33 10.64
N PHE A 285 -2.57 21.81 9.56
CA PHE A 285 -2.96 22.59 8.40
C PHE A 285 -4.46 22.44 8.16
N ASP A 286 -5.05 23.44 7.52
CA ASP A 286 -6.35 23.36 6.90
C ASP A 286 -6.20 22.86 5.47
N TYR A 287 -7.06 21.92 5.08
CA TYR A 287 -7.08 21.30 3.77
C TYR A 287 -8.30 21.75 2.99
N TYR A 288 -8.08 22.22 1.77
CA TYR A 288 -9.08 22.78 0.89
C TYR A 288 -9.10 22.05 -0.43
N HIS A 289 -10.30 21.82 -0.94
CA HIS A 289 -10.52 21.53 -2.35
C HIS A 289 -10.86 22.83 -3.06
N LEU A 290 -10.10 23.15 -4.10
CA LEU A 290 -10.25 24.37 -4.88
C LEU A 290 -11.11 24.10 -6.11
N TYR A 291 -12.19 24.86 -6.25
CA TYR A 291 -13.07 24.80 -7.41
C TYR A 291 -12.99 26.13 -8.16
N SER A 292 -12.85 26.05 -9.48
CA SER A 292 -13.01 27.20 -10.38
C SER A 292 -14.47 27.38 -10.71
N ILE A 293 -15.09 28.43 -10.17
CA ILE A 293 -16.49 28.78 -10.48
C ILE A 293 -16.48 30.06 -11.32
N PRO A 294 -17.00 30.03 -12.57
CA PRO A 294 -17.11 31.22 -13.37
C PRO A 294 -18.10 32.23 -12.76
N THR A 295 -17.72 33.50 -12.74
CA THR A 295 -18.53 34.63 -12.30
C THR A 295 -18.94 35.48 -13.51
N PHE A 296 -20.19 35.93 -13.52
CA PHE A 296 -20.71 36.78 -14.60
C PHE A 296 -20.49 38.26 -14.28
N HIS A 297 -19.71 38.95 -15.11
CA HIS A 297 -19.44 40.37 -14.95
C HIS A 297 -19.36 41.08 -16.31
N LYS A 298 -20.09 42.19 -16.45
CA LYS A 298 -20.13 43.02 -17.69
C LYS A 298 -20.43 42.21 -18.96
N GLY A 299 -21.33 41.24 -18.88
CA GLY A 299 -21.75 40.44 -20.04
C GLY A 299 -20.84 39.25 -20.37
N LEU A 300 -19.80 39.00 -19.57
CA LEU A 300 -18.83 37.92 -19.80
C LEU A 300 -18.72 37.05 -18.56
N PHE A 301 -18.55 35.74 -18.76
CA PHE A 301 -18.11 34.86 -17.69
C PHE A 301 -16.60 34.93 -17.57
N LYS A 302 -16.13 35.09 -16.35
CA LYS A 302 -14.72 35.08 -16.01
C LYS A 302 -14.46 34.06 -14.93
N VAL A 303 -13.29 33.43 -14.96
CA VAL A 303 -12.92 32.40 -14.01
C VAL A 303 -11.47 32.59 -13.57
N VAL A 304 -11.20 32.28 -12.31
CA VAL A 304 -9.84 32.17 -11.77
C VAL A 304 -9.47 30.70 -11.78
N ILE A 305 -8.34 30.39 -12.41
CA ILE A 305 -7.80 29.03 -12.46
C ILE A 305 -6.86 28.87 -11.26
N PRO A 306 -7.13 27.92 -10.33
CA PRO A 306 -6.28 27.68 -9.20
C PRO A 306 -4.98 27.02 -9.65
N SER A 307 -3.90 27.34 -8.95
CA SER A 307 -2.56 26.82 -9.13
C SER A 307 -2.45 25.32 -8.84
N GLY A 308 -3.46 24.73 -8.18
CA GLY A 308 -3.56 23.31 -7.91
C GLY A 308 -4.98 22.92 -7.50
N LYS A 309 -5.30 21.63 -7.58
CA LYS A 309 -6.63 21.12 -7.23
C LYS A 309 -6.91 21.22 -5.73
N TYR A 310 -5.88 21.02 -4.91
CA TYR A 310 -5.99 21.13 -3.47
C TYR A 310 -4.99 22.13 -2.90
N LEU A 311 -5.36 22.74 -1.78
CA LEU A 311 -4.51 23.66 -1.02
C LEU A 311 -4.46 23.21 0.44
N VAL A 312 -3.26 23.11 0.97
CA VAL A 312 -3.01 22.87 2.39
C VAL A 312 -2.37 24.14 2.96
N LYS A 313 -2.92 24.73 4.02
CA LYS A 313 -2.35 25.95 4.61
C LYS A 313 -2.55 26.06 6.11
N ASN A 314 -1.68 26.80 6.79
CA ASN A 314 -1.92 27.32 8.13
C ASN A 314 -1.62 28.83 8.14
N GLU A 315 -1.37 29.41 9.31
CA GLU A 315 -1.06 30.84 9.45
C GLU A 315 0.29 31.24 8.84
N LEU A 316 1.24 30.30 8.73
CA LEU A 316 2.62 30.58 8.36
C LEU A 316 3.01 30.02 6.99
N TYR A 317 2.40 28.91 6.58
CA TYR A 317 2.81 28.12 5.41
C TYR A 317 1.62 27.66 4.58
N PHE A 318 1.88 27.43 3.30
CA PHE A 318 0.94 26.82 2.37
C PHE A 318 1.65 25.90 1.37
N ALA A 319 0.91 24.97 0.78
CA ALA A 319 1.33 24.16 -0.35
C ALA A 319 0.13 23.75 -1.22
N PHE A 320 0.35 23.63 -2.53
CA PHE A 320 -0.63 23.06 -3.44
C PHE A 320 -0.39 21.57 -3.64
N ALA A 321 -1.46 20.79 -3.79
CA ALA A 321 -1.39 19.38 -4.14
C ALA A 321 -2.26 19.10 -5.38
N GLY A 322 -1.72 18.27 -6.29
CA GLY A 322 -2.46 17.78 -7.46
C GLY A 322 -3.41 16.65 -7.10
N ASP A 323 -2.93 15.72 -6.27
CA ASP A 323 -3.70 14.56 -5.80
C ASP A 323 -4.35 14.82 -4.44
N ALA A 324 -5.42 14.08 -4.17
CA ALA A 324 -6.09 14.13 -2.88
C ALA A 324 -5.23 13.51 -1.76
N CYS A 325 -5.24 14.15 -0.60
CA CYS A 325 -4.66 13.58 0.62
C CYS A 325 -5.50 12.37 1.11
N THR A 326 -4.86 11.47 1.86
CA THR A 326 -5.53 10.25 2.36
C THR A 326 -6.40 10.58 3.57
N GLU A 327 -7.69 10.26 3.50
CA GLU A 327 -8.62 10.46 4.60
C GLU A 327 -8.46 9.38 5.70
N THR A 328 -8.59 9.80 6.95
CA THR A 328 -8.49 8.96 8.15
C THR A 328 -9.88 8.71 8.76
N VAL A 329 -10.01 7.72 9.65
CA VAL A 329 -11.28 7.39 10.34
C VAL A 329 -11.83 8.60 11.11
N THR A 330 -10.96 9.47 11.60
CA THR A 330 -11.32 10.69 12.35
C THR A 330 -11.59 11.91 11.46
N LYS A 331 -11.77 11.73 10.15
CA LYS A 331 -11.94 12.81 9.15
C LYS A 331 -10.78 13.81 9.16
N GLN A 332 -9.57 13.35 9.48
CA GLN A 332 -8.34 14.10 9.25
C GLN A 332 -7.72 13.62 7.94
N TYR A 333 -6.82 14.41 7.37
CA TYR A 333 -6.17 14.10 6.11
C TYR A 333 -4.66 13.99 6.29
N VAL A 334 -4.03 13.02 5.61
CA VAL A 334 -2.58 12.87 5.58
C VAL A 334 -2.11 13.06 4.15
N CYS A 335 -1.35 14.12 3.94
CA CYS A 335 -0.79 14.48 2.65
C CYS A 335 0.60 13.88 2.52
N LYS A 336 0.95 13.50 1.27
CA LYS A 336 2.33 13.16 0.90
C LYS A 336 3.24 14.38 1.10
N GLU A 337 4.54 14.22 0.89
CA GLU A 337 5.47 15.34 0.94
C GLU A 337 5.07 16.42 -0.07
N LEU A 338 4.96 17.66 0.41
CA LEU A 338 4.57 18.84 -0.37
C LEU A 338 5.59 19.95 -0.15
N ASP A 339 5.82 20.75 -1.19
CA ASP A 339 6.69 21.94 -1.15
C ASP A 339 6.02 23.05 -0.32
N LEU A 340 6.35 23.10 0.97
CA LEU A 340 5.84 24.09 1.91
C LEU A 340 6.48 25.46 1.68
N ARG A 341 5.64 26.44 1.30
CA ARG A 341 6.04 27.82 1.09
C ARG A 341 5.54 28.70 2.22
N ARG A 342 6.38 29.65 2.65
CA ARG A 342 5.98 30.63 3.66
C ARG A 342 5.01 31.66 3.07
N ILE A 343 3.97 31.98 3.82
CA ILE A 343 3.01 33.04 3.50
C ILE A 343 3.74 34.40 3.54
N LYS A 344 3.62 35.17 2.45
CA LYS A 344 4.19 36.52 2.25
C LYS A 344 3.09 37.47 1.74
N GLU A 345 3.41 38.76 1.58
CA GLU A 345 2.46 39.72 1.00
C GLU A 345 2.11 39.40 -0.46
N SER A 346 3.09 38.96 -1.26
CA SER A 346 2.94 38.59 -2.67
C SER A 346 2.57 37.11 -2.88
N ASN A 347 1.61 36.60 -2.11
CA ASN A 347 1.18 35.19 -2.22
C ASN A 347 0.39 34.91 -3.51
N PRO A 348 0.24 33.64 -3.90
CA PRO A 348 -0.73 33.22 -4.92
C PRO A 348 -2.15 33.66 -4.58
N CYS A 349 -2.95 33.86 -5.62
CA CYS A 349 -4.32 34.39 -5.54
C CYS A 349 -5.18 33.65 -4.50
N GLU A 350 -5.12 32.33 -4.49
CA GLU A 350 -5.92 31.43 -3.65
C GLU A 350 -5.57 31.58 -2.17
N VAL A 351 -4.30 31.80 -1.86
CA VAL A 351 -3.84 32.06 -0.49
C VAL A 351 -4.24 33.46 -0.07
N GLN A 352 -4.12 34.45 -0.96
CA GLN A 352 -4.58 35.81 -0.69
C GLN A 352 -6.09 35.86 -0.46
N LEU A 353 -6.91 35.17 -1.28
CA LEU A 353 -8.36 35.10 -1.12
C LEU A 353 -8.78 34.56 0.27
N LEU A 354 -7.99 33.65 0.85
CA LEU A 354 -8.27 33.07 2.17
C LEU A 354 -7.75 33.89 3.35
N VAL A 355 -6.87 34.87 3.14
CA VAL A 355 -6.20 35.66 4.20
C VAL A 355 -6.56 37.15 4.11
N GLN A 356 -6.66 37.70 2.91
CA GLN A 356 -6.88 39.10 2.57
C GLN A 356 -8.22 39.28 1.85
N LYS A 357 -8.97 40.33 2.19
CA LYS A 357 -10.26 40.61 1.58
C LYS A 357 -10.17 41.10 0.12
N THR A 358 -9.00 41.54 -0.33
CA THR A 358 -8.76 42.05 -1.69
C THR A 358 -7.45 41.49 -2.25
N PRO A 359 -7.49 40.44 -3.08
CA PRO A 359 -6.28 39.87 -3.65
C PRO A 359 -5.73 40.74 -4.78
N THR A 360 -4.40 40.75 -4.92
CA THR A 360 -3.66 41.54 -5.91
C THR A 360 -3.09 40.71 -7.06
N THR A 361 -2.99 39.39 -6.88
CA THR A 361 -2.34 38.45 -7.80
C THR A 361 -3.29 37.58 -8.61
N CYS A 362 -4.61 37.74 -8.43
CA CYS A 362 -5.60 36.98 -9.18
C CYS A 362 -5.64 37.40 -10.65
N ARG A 363 -5.48 36.40 -11.54
CA ARG A 363 -5.66 36.56 -12.97
C ARG A 363 -6.98 35.89 -13.37
N GLU A 364 -7.89 36.71 -13.87
CA GLU A 364 -9.13 36.23 -14.47
C GLU A 364 -8.90 35.88 -15.94
N VAL A 365 -9.51 34.79 -16.39
CA VAL A 365 -9.61 34.42 -17.79
C VAL A 365 -11.09 34.34 -18.18
N GLU A 366 -11.39 34.70 -19.43
CA GLU A 366 -12.76 34.59 -19.94
C GLU A 366 -13.12 33.12 -20.17
N ALA A 367 -14.30 32.73 -19.73
CA ALA A 367 -14.88 31.41 -19.92
C ALA A 367 -16.06 31.51 -20.88
N VAL A 368 -16.10 30.65 -21.89
CA VAL A 368 -17.23 30.59 -22.83
C VAL A 368 -18.22 29.56 -22.31
N ILE A 369 -19.43 30.00 -21.96
CA ILE A 369 -20.53 29.13 -21.52
C ILE A 369 -21.65 29.28 -22.54
N THR A 370 -22.00 28.20 -23.23
CA THR A 370 -23.00 28.20 -24.31
C THR A 370 -24.36 27.71 -23.86
N GLU A 371 -24.41 26.87 -22.82
CA GLU A 371 -25.63 26.24 -22.31
C GLU A 371 -25.75 26.44 -20.79
N PRO A 372 -26.98 26.46 -20.23
CA PRO A 372 -27.19 26.48 -18.79
C PRO A 372 -26.55 25.27 -18.11
N VAL A 373 -25.75 25.49 -17.08
CA VAL A 373 -25.11 24.43 -16.28
C VAL A 373 -25.66 24.46 -14.86
N MET A 374 -26.04 23.29 -14.35
CA MET A 374 -26.44 23.08 -12.96
C MET A 374 -25.62 21.97 -12.32
N ASN A 375 -24.74 22.31 -11.38
CA ASN A 375 -23.88 21.36 -10.67
C ASN A 375 -24.15 21.38 -9.17
N LYS A 376 -24.38 20.20 -8.59
CA LYS A 376 -24.53 20.06 -7.13
C LYS A 376 -23.17 20.14 -6.45
N LEU A 377 -23.05 21.00 -5.44
CA LEU A 377 -21.92 20.98 -4.51
C LEU A 377 -22.13 19.86 -3.50
N HIS A 378 -21.17 18.94 -3.43
CA HIS A 378 -21.18 17.86 -2.46
C HIS A 378 -21.30 18.40 -1.01
N ASP A 379 -22.02 17.66 -0.17
CA ASP A 379 -22.16 17.83 1.29
C ASP A 379 -23.04 18.98 1.82
N PHE A 380 -23.50 19.94 1.01
CA PHE A 380 -24.27 21.09 1.52
C PHE A 380 -25.65 21.32 0.89
N GLY A 381 -26.07 20.49 -0.07
CA GLY A 381 -27.36 20.69 -0.75
C GLY A 381 -27.42 21.98 -1.59
N GLN A 382 -26.27 22.61 -1.83
CA GLN A 382 -26.12 23.80 -2.65
C GLN A 382 -25.87 23.43 -4.12
N TRP A 383 -26.30 24.31 -5.03
CA TRP A 383 -26.17 24.15 -6.47
C TRP A 383 -25.50 25.36 -7.09
N ILE A 384 -24.59 25.13 -8.02
CA ILE A 384 -24.01 26.17 -8.87
C ILE A 384 -24.83 26.21 -10.15
N LEU A 385 -25.38 27.38 -10.48
CA LEU A 385 -26.10 27.65 -11.71
C LEU A 385 -25.28 28.64 -12.56
N LEU A 386 -25.00 28.27 -13.80
CA LEU A 386 -24.36 29.15 -14.78
C LEU A 386 -25.33 29.33 -15.94
N ILE A 387 -25.87 30.54 -16.10
CA ILE A 387 -26.97 30.84 -17.01
C ILE A 387 -26.50 31.84 -18.06
N PRO A 388 -26.15 31.40 -19.29
CA PRO A 388 -25.49 32.26 -20.25
C PRO A 388 -26.42 33.21 -21.01
N ASN A 389 -27.72 32.89 -21.06
CA ASN A 389 -28.76 33.69 -21.69
C ASN A 389 -29.92 33.87 -20.71
N GLU A 390 -30.69 34.95 -20.84
CA GLU A 390 -31.85 35.19 -19.97
C GLU A 390 -32.79 33.97 -19.98
N THR A 391 -32.89 33.30 -18.84
CA THR A 391 -33.56 32.00 -18.69
C THR A 391 -34.61 32.09 -17.58
N THR A 392 -35.76 31.47 -17.81
CA THR A 392 -36.83 31.41 -16.80
C THR A 392 -36.59 30.19 -15.91
N ILE A 393 -36.45 30.43 -14.61
CA ILE A 393 -36.32 29.40 -13.59
C ILE A 393 -37.63 29.32 -12.81
N THR A 394 -38.15 28.10 -12.65
CA THR A 394 -39.35 27.82 -11.85
C THR A 394 -38.98 26.97 -10.65
N LEU A 395 -39.27 27.47 -9.45
CA LEU A 395 -39.18 26.73 -8.19
C LEU A 395 -40.58 26.23 -7.84
N SER A 396 -40.78 24.92 -7.83
CA SER A 396 -42.05 24.28 -7.46
C SER A 396 -41.95 23.64 -6.09
N CYS A 397 -42.75 24.10 -5.13
CA CYS A 397 -42.86 23.56 -3.78
C CYS A 397 -44.31 23.10 -3.51
N GLN A 398 -44.56 22.43 -2.37
CA GLN A 398 -45.93 22.01 -2.00
C GLN A 398 -46.90 23.20 -1.81
N GLU A 399 -46.38 24.37 -1.46
CA GLU A 399 -47.17 25.58 -1.17
C GLU A 399 -47.39 26.48 -2.39
N GLY A 400 -46.79 26.17 -3.54
CA GLY A 400 -46.93 26.96 -4.77
C GLY A 400 -45.71 26.91 -5.69
N GLN A 401 -45.80 27.67 -6.79
CA GLN A 401 -44.71 27.84 -7.74
C GLN A 401 -44.27 29.31 -7.78
N GLU A 402 -42.96 29.52 -7.76
CA GLU A 402 -42.33 30.81 -8.00
C GLU A 402 -41.54 30.77 -9.30
N THR A 403 -41.55 31.86 -10.07
CA THR A 403 -40.87 31.92 -11.37
C THR A 403 -40.09 33.22 -11.48
N VAL A 404 -38.80 33.12 -11.83
CA VAL A 404 -37.88 34.26 -11.93
C VAL A 404 -37.06 34.13 -13.21
N LYS A 405 -36.85 35.26 -13.90
CA LYS A 405 -35.88 35.33 -15.01
C LYS A 405 -34.50 35.69 -14.46
N VAL A 406 -33.50 34.91 -14.84
CA VAL A 406 -32.13 35.09 -14.37
C VAL A 406 -31.13 35.05 -15.51
N LEU A 407 -29.97 35.69 -15.29
CA LEU A 407 -28.82 35.72 -16.19
C LEU A 407 -27.55 35.84 -15.36
N GLY A 408 -26.59 34.94 -15.59
CA GLY A 408 -25.28 34.95 -14.92
C GLY A 408 -25.04 33.76 -14.01
N SER A 409 -24.20 33.96 -12.99
CA SER A 409 -23.76 32.90 -12.06
C SER A 409 -24.51 33.01 -10.72
N TYR A 410 -25.04 31.89 -10.23
CA TYR A 410 -25.78 31.83 -8.97
C TYR A 410 -25.35 30.64 -8.12
N LEU A 411 -25.35 30.85 -6.80
CA LEU A 411 -25.34 29.78 -5.81
C LEU A 411 -26.78 29.65 -5.30
N ALA A 412 -27.40 28.50 -5.56
CA ALA A 412 -28.79 28.23 -5.19
C ALA A 412 -28.87 27.20 -4.06
N GLU A 413 -29.74 27.48 -3.10
CA GLU A 413 -30.16 26.54 -2.06
C GLU A 413 -31.60 26.13 -2.37
N ILE A 414 -31.82 24.84 -2.63
CA ILE A 414 -33.14 24.32 -2.94
C ILE A 414 -33.74 23.74 -1.65
N PRO A 415 -34.86 24.28 -1.14
CA PRO A 415 -35.49 23.76 0.06
C PRO A 415 -35.94 22.31 -0.10
N VAL A 416 -35.99 21.57 1.01
CA VAL A 416 -36.44 20.17 1.01
C VAL A 416 -37.89 20.10 0.53
N GLY A 417 -38.16 19.24 -0.46
CA GLY A 417 -39.49 19.07 -1.05
C GLY A 417 -39.83 20.03 -2.19
N CYS A 418 -38.87 20.86 -2.62
CA CYS A 418 -39.01 21.71 -3.80
C CYS A 418 -38.19 21.18 -4.99
N THR A 419 -38.64 21.46 -6.21
CA THR A 419 -37.93 21.17 -7.46
C THR A 419 -37.63 22.45 -8.22
N LEU A 420 -36.43 22.52 -8.79
CA LEU A 420 -35.98 23.64 -9.62
C LEU A 420 -35.98 23.20 -11.09
N GLU A 421 -36.71 23.92 -11.94
CA GLU A 421 -36.82 23.66 -13.38
C GLU A 421 -36.30 24.87 -14.16
N LEU A 422 -35.63 24.61 -15.29
CA LEU A 422 -35.18 25.64 -16.22
C LEU A 422 -35.95 25.51 -17.52
N ASN A 423 -36.62 26.58 -17.94
CA ASN A 423 -37.46 26.60 -19.15
C ASN A 423 -38.47 25.44 -19.25
N GLN A 424 -39.00 24.97 -18.12
CA GLN A 424 -39.95 23.84 -18.05
C GLN A 424 -39.37 22.48 -18.52
N GLU A 425 -38.04 22.35 -18.61
CA GLU A 425 -37.36 21.09 -18.89
C GLU A 425 -36.41 20.68 -17.72
N PRO A 426 -36.34 19.38 -17.38
CA PRO A 426 -35.36 18.90 -16.42
C PRO A 426 -33.96 18.84 -17.06
N ILE A 427 -32.99 19.58 -16.50
CA ILE A 427 -31.60 19.52 -16.97
C ILE A 427 -30.98 18.16 -16.65
N SER A 428 -30.17 17.65 -17.60
CA SER A 428 -29.29 16.50 -17.38
C SER A 428 -28.33 16.80 -16.20
N ILE A 429 -28.57 16.15 -15.07
CA ILE A 429 -27.74 16.28 -13.87
C ILE A 429 -26.33 15.76 -14.23
N GLY A 430 -25.39 16.67 -14.43
CA GLY A 430 -23.98 16.34 -14.40
C GLY A 430 -23.64 15.81 -13.01
N SER A 431 -23.42 14.50 -12.90
CA SER A 431 -23.07 13.85 -11.64
C SER A 431 -21.67 14.22 -11.11
N GLN A 432 -20.93 15.06 -11.85
CA GLN A 432 -19.64 15.60 -11.46
C GLN A 432 -19.59 17.10 -11.77
N PRO A 433 -19.01 17.93 -10.88
CA PRO A 433 -18.76 19.33 -11.21
C PRO A 433 -17.92 19.40 -12.48
N ILE A 434 -18.29 20.28 -13.41
CA ILE A 434 -17.46 20.56 -14.60
C ILE A 434 -16.13 21.11 -14.10
N ILE A 435 -15.10 20.26 -14.10
CA ILE A 435 -13.73 20.67 -13.84
C ILE A 435 -13.23 21.28 -15.15
N PHE A 436 -13.13 22.62 -15.20
CA PHE A 436 -12.49 23.27 -16.31
C PHE A 436 -11.05 22.76 -16.39
N PRO A 437 -10.63 22.17 -17.53
CA PRO A 437 -9.29 21.61 -17.65
C PRO A 437 -8.25 22.69 -17.37
N ASN A 438 -7.14 22.28 -16.77
CA ASN A 438 -6.00 23.13 -16.47
C ASN A 438 -5.49 23.68 -17.82
N ILE A 439 -5.84 24.92 -18.17
CA ILE A 439 -5.34 25.55 -19.38
C ILE A 439 -3.89 25.93 -19.07
N ASP A 440 -2.94 25.27 -19.72
CA ASP A 440 -1.51 25.53 -19.56
C ASP A 440 -1.23 27.03 -19.68
N SER A 441 -0.50 27.54 -18.69
CA SER A 441 -0.25 28.96 -18.43
C SER A 441 0.76 29.60 -19.40
N ASN A 442 0.63 29.33 -20.70
CA ASN A 442 1.51 29.89 -21.75
C ASN A 442 0.87 30.95 -22.66
N THR A 443 -0.34 31.44 -22.34
CA THR A 443 -0.94 32.56 -23.09
C THR A 443 -1.03 33.82 -22.23
N SER A 444 -0.19 34.79 -22.56
CA SER A 444 -0.10 36.12 -21.96
C SER A 444 -1.18 37.05 -22.53
N ILE A 445 -2.13 37.48 -21.71
CA ILE A 445 -2.98 38.66 -21.98
C ILE A 445 -3.24 39.38 -20.66
N ALA A 446 -3.09 40.70 -20.72
CA ALA A 446 -2.95 41.62 -19.61
C ALA A 446 -4.28 42.23 -19.11
N THR A 447 -4.20 42.79 -17.89
CA THR A 447 -4.95 43.92 -17.30
C THR A 447 -6.04 43.67 -16.23
N LYS A 448 -5.65 44.10 -15.00
CA LYS A 448 -6.29 44.91 -13.92
C LYS A 448 -7.75 44.71 -13.44
N PRO A 449 -8.02 44.97 -12.13
CA PRO A 449 -8.95 44.18 -11.33
C PRO A 449 -10.22 44.93 -10.92
N THR A 450 -11.31 44.18 -10.64
CA THR A 450 -12.36 44.61 -9.72
C THR A 450 -13.07 43.39 -9.11
N SER A 451 -13.21 43.42 -7.79
CA SER A 451 -13.59 42.37 -6.84
C SER A 451 -15.01 41.79 -6.97
N ALA A 452 -15.20 40.47 -6.76
CA ALA A 452 -15.60 39.87 -5.47
C ALA A 452 -15.93 38.34 -5.56
N PHE A 453 -15.68 37.61 -4.45
CA PHE A 453 -16.33 36.38 -3.93
C PHE A 453 -15.59 35.01 -3.86
N ILE A 454 -15.68 34.45 -2.62
CA ILE A 454 -15.58 33.11 -1.96
C ILE A 454 -14.62 32.04 -2.50
#